data_AF-A0A0W1SP07-F1
#
_entry.id   AF-A0A0W1SP07-F1
#
_cell.length_a   1.000
_cell.length_b   1.000
_cell.length_c   1.000
_cell.angle_alpha   90.00
_cell.angle_beta   90.00
_cell.angle_gamma   90.00
#
_symmetry.space_group_name_H-M   'P 1'
#
loop_
_entity.id
_entity.type
_entity.pdbx_description
1 polymer ?
#
loop_
_entity_poly.entity_id
_entity_poly.type
_entity_poly.pdbx_seq_one_letter_code
_entity_poly.pdbx_strand_id
1 'polypeptide(L)'
;MPLNVALLDTDSAERIRAQHPDIQTWFVGGHSLGGVAACQYADSHDVRGLVLFASYCNVDVSDESFAALTVTGSADTVLNRANYREAATRLPPDTTTREIEGMNHTQFASYRGQRGDSPASLSYDEAHRRLADLLVPWLTDHSTPVGSDAGDGRETHGERRF
;
A
#
# COMPACT_ATOMS: atom_id res chain seq x y z
N MET A 1 13.17 -17.03 -20.84
CA MET A 1 12.12 -17.19 -19.82
C MET A 1 12.13 -15.93 -18.97
N PRO A 2 11.19 -14.97 -19.12
CA PRO A 2 11.17 -13.83 -18.22
C PRO A 2 10.69 -14.32 -16.85
N LEU A 3 11.54 -14.16 -15.85
CA LEU A 3 11.17 -14.32 -14.45
C LEU A 3 10.26 -13.15 -14.10
N ASN A 4 8.96 -13.40 -13.85
CA ASN A 4 7.97 -12.44 -13.33
C ASN A 4 8.32 -12.03 -11.89
N VAL A 5 9.53 -11.51 -11.69
CA VAL A 5 9.95 -10.86 -10.47
C VAL A 5 9.83 -9.38 -10.80
N ALA A 6 8.96 -8.65 -10.09
CA ALA A 6 8.74 -7.22 -10.29
C ALA A 6 10.04 -6.37 -10.28
N LEU A 7 11.15 -6.95 -9.81
CA LEU A 7 12.50 -6.39 -9.89
C LEU A 7 13.08 -6.26 -11.32
N LEU A 8 12.58 -7.01 -12.31
CA LEU A 8 13.22 -7.12 -13.64
C LEU A 8 12.46 -6.41 -14.76
N ASP A 9 11.27 -5.87 -14.49
CA ASP A 9 10.49 -5.08 -15.47
C ASP A 9 9.87 -3.88 -14.77
N THR A 10 10.70 -2.90 -14.43
CA THR A 10 10.25 -1.61 -13.86
C THR A 10 9.29 -0.88 -14.80
N ASP A 11 9.40 -1.13 -16.10
CA ASP A 11 8.57 -0.51 -17.14
C ASP A 11 7.19 -1.19 -17.29
N SER A 12 6.95 -2.33 -16.62
CA SER A 12 5.65 -3.00 -16.66
C SER A 12 4.53 -2.14 -16.12
N ALA A 13 4.78 -1.39 -15.04
CA ALA A 13 3.78 -0.49 -14.46
C ALA A 13 3.42 0.64 -15.44
N GLU A 14 4.42 1.28 -16.05
CA GLU A 14 4.20 2.34 -17.04
C GLU A 14 3.46 1.86 -18.28
N ARG A 15 3.76 0.65 -18.74
CA ARG A 15 3.05 0.04 -19.89
C ARG A 15 1.56 -0.13 -19.61
N ILE A 16 1.18 -0.51 -18.40
CA ILE A 16 -0.22 -0.64 -17.98
C ILE A 16 -0.86 0.75 -17.86
N ARG A 17 -0.19 1.71 -17.22
CA ARG A 17 -0.69 3.10 -17.11
C ARG A 17 -0.97 3.71 -18.48
N ALA A 18 -0.06 3.54 -19.44
CA ALA A 18 -0.21 4.03 -20.80
C ALA A 18 -1.38 3.40 -21.56
N GLN A 19 -1.78 2.17 -21.21
CA GLN A 19 -2.93 1.48 -21.79
C GLN A 19 -4.28 1.92 -21.17
N HIS A 20 -4.25 2.59 -20.03
CA HIS A 20 -5.43 3.03 -19.28
C HIS A 20 -5.37 4.53 -18.95
N PRO A 21 -5.39 5.41 -19.98
CA PRO A 21 -5.27 6.86 -19.78
C PRO A 21 -6.47 7.49 -19.06
N ASP A 22 -7.57 6.75 -18.93
CA ASP A 22 -8.77 7.14 -18.17
C ASP A 22 -8.58 7.01 -16.65
N ILE A 23 -7.65 6.16 -16.18
CA ILE A 23 -7.35 6.01 -14.76
C ILE A 23 -6.38 7.12 -14.32
N GLN A 24 -6.88 8.01 -13.46
CA GLN A 24 -6.11 9.14 -12.91
C GLN A 24 -5.44 8.82 -11.57
N THR A 25 -5.87 7.76 -10.89
CA THR A 25 -5.43 7.44 -9.54
C THR A 25 -4.77 6.07 -9.51
N TRP A 26 -3.48 6.06 -9.21
CA TRP A 26 -2.68 4.84 -9.17
C TRP A 26 -2.12 4.62 -7.77
N PHE A 27 -2.22 3.39 -7.29
CA PHE A 27 -1.52 2.92 -6.10
C PHE A 27 -0.50 1.89 -6.54
N VAL A 28 0.66 1.89 -5.89
CA VAL A 28 1.70 0.88 -6.10
C VAL A 28 1.95 0.15 -4.79
N GLY A 29 2.27 -1.13 -4.87
CA GLY A 29 2.58 -1.88 -3.67
C GLY A 29 3.16 -3.24 -3.96
N GLY A 30 3.65 -3.88 -2.91
CA GLY A 30 4.25 -5.19 -3.05
C GLY A 30 4.60 -5.85 -1.73
N HIS A 31 4.81 -7.15 -1.85
CA HIS A 31 5.21 -8.02 -0.75
C HIS A 31 6.72 -8.28 -0.78
N SER A 32 7.38 -8.22 0.38
CA SER A 32 8.80 -8.54 0.54
C SER A 32 9.66 -7.77 -0.48
N LEU A 33 10.44 -8.46 -1.31
CA LEU A 33 11.23 -7.82 -2.38
C LEU A 33 10.40 -6.99 -3.37
N GLY A 34 9.13 -7.37 -3.61
CA GLY A 34 8.22 -6.57 -4.44
C GLY A 34 7.83 -5.25 -3.80
N GLY A 35 7.81 -5.15 -2.47
CA GLY A 35 7.56 -3.89 -1.77
C GLY A 35 8.76 -2.93 -1.87
N VAL A 36 9.98 -3.48 -1.87
CA VAL A 36 11.20 -2.68 -2.17
C VAL A 36 11.12 -2.10 -3.57
N ALA A 37 10.74 -2.91 -4.56
CA ALA A 37 10.54 -2.46 -5.94
C ALA A 37 9.45 -1.38 -6.05
N ALA A 38 8.32 -1.57 -5.35
CA ALA A 38 7.24 -0.60 -5.31
C ALA A 38 7.69 0.75 -4.73
N CYS A 39 8.54 0.74 -3.70
CA CYS A 39 9.08 1.97 -3.13
C CYS A 39 10.00 2.72 -4.11
N GLN A 40 10.89 2.00 -4.81
CA GLN A 40 11.74 2.61 -5.86
C GLN A 40 10.93 3.18 -7.02
N TYR A 41 9.81 2.52 -7.36
CA TYR A 41 8.90 3.05 -8.36
C TYR A 41 8.22 4.34 -7.89
N ALA A 42 7.71 4.36 -6.64
CA ALA A 42 7.05 5.53 -6.06
C ALA A 42 8.00 6.74 -5.90
N ASP A 43 9.29 6.52 -5.67
CA ASP A 43 10.34 7.57 -5.60
C ASP A 43 10.56 8.30 -6.94
N SER A 44 10.11 7.72 -8.06
CA SER A 44 10.36 8.27 -9.40
C SER A 44 9.09 8.50 -10.23
N HIS A 45 7.92 8.16 -9.69
CA HIS A 45 6.66 8.19 -10.43
C HIS A 45 5.51 8.70 -9.56
N ASP A 46 4.62 9.47 -10.19
CA ASP A 46 3.40 9.95 -9.53
C ASP A 46 2.45 8.79 -9.21
N VAL A 47 2.24 8.57 -7.91
CA VAL A 47 1.31 7.61 -7.33
C VAL A 47 0.53 8.27 -6.21
N ARG A 48 -0.73 7.86 -6.02
CA ARG A 48 -1.58 8.32 -4.92
C ARG A 48 -1.20 7.68 -3.59
N GLY A 49 -0.65 6.47 -3.63
CA GLY A 49 -0.18 5.79 -2.43
C GLY A 49 0.70 4.57 -2.66
N LEU A 50 1.46 4.25 -1.61
CA LEU A 50 2.41 3.14 -1.52
C LEU A 50 1.92 2.12 -0.48
N VAL A 51 1.87 0.83 -0.85
CA VAL A 51 1.45 -0.26 0.05
C VAL A 51 2.57 -1.29 0.20
N LEU A 52 3.04 -1.50 1.43
CA LEU A 52 4.13 -2.42 1.75
C LEU A 52 3.63 -3.58 2.63
N PHE A 53 3.72 -4.80 2.11
CA PHE A 53 3.39 -6.02 2.85
C PHE A 53 4.65 -6.76 3.24
N ALA A 54 4.89 -6.94 4.55
CA ALA A 54 6.10 -7.57 5.07
C ALA A 54 7.38 -7.09 4.36
N SER A 55 7.49 -5.77 4.17
CA SER A 55 8.52 -5.10 3.38
C SER A 55 8.91 -3.76 4.01
N TYR A 56 9.98 -3.15 3.49
CA TYR A 56 10.45 -1.83 3.86
C TYR A 56 11.11 -1.12 2.67
N CYS A 57 11.18 0.22 2.71
CA CYS A 57 11.84 1.04 1.68
C CYS A 57 13.37 1.02 1.80
N ASN A 58 14.05 0.96 0.64
CA ASN A 58 15.51 1.13 0.54
C ASN A 58 15.93 2.50 -0.03
N VAL A 59 14.97 3.31 -0.43
CA VAL A 59 15.10 4.71 -0.85
C VAL A 59 14.38 5.61 0.15
N ASP A 60 14.72 6.89 0.20
CA ASP A 60 14.10 7.86 1.08
C ASP A 60 12.97 8.58 0.36
N VAL A 61 11.74 8.30 0.78
CA VAL A 61 10.50 8.90 0.26
C VAL A 61 9.77 9.67 1.36
N SER A 62 10.49 10.12 2.39
CA SER A 62 9.90 10.78 3.56
C SER A 62 9.28 12.15 3.25
N ASP A 63 9.78 12.83 2.22
CA ASP A 63 9.27 14.12 1.75
C ASP A 63 8.19 13.98 0.66
N GLU A 64 7.83 12.75 0.27
CA GLU A 64 6.81 12.51 -0.75
C GLU A 64 5.39 12.75 -0.25
N SER A 65 4.51 13.18 -1.15
CA SER A 65 3.13 13.58 -0.81
C SER A 65 2.08 12.47 -0.88
N PHE A 66 2.48 11.26 -1.31
CA PHE A 66 1.59 10.13 -1.40
C PHE A 66 1.28 9.53 -0.02
N ALA A 67 0.13 8.88 0.11
CA ALA A 67 -0.20 8.16 1.35
C ALA A 67 0.53 6.81 1.40
N ALA A 68 1.01 6.40 2.57
CA ALA A 68 1.70 5.12 2.73
C ALA A 68 0.99 4.20 3.74
N LEU A 69 0.92 2.91 3.41
CA LEU A 69 0.46 1.83 4.28
C LEU A 69 1.54 0.76 4.41
N THR A 70 1.92 0.43 5.64
CA THR A 70 2.76 -0.72 5.95
C THR A 70 1.96 -1.75 6.74
N VAL A 71 2.01 -3.01 6.33
CA VAL A 71 1.36 -4.13 7.02
C VAL A 71 2.36 -5.24 7.29
N THR A 72 2.55 -5.57 8.57
CA THR A 72 3.37 -6.71 9.02
C THR A 72 2.48 -7.80 9.63
N GLY A 73 3.02 -9.02 9.78
CA GLY A 73 2.38 -10.08 10.57
C GLY A 73 3.19 -10.35 11.84
N SER A 74 2.55 -10.58 12.99
CA SER A 74 3.30 -10.77 14.26
C SER A 74 4.12 -12.08 14.29
N ALA A 75 3.72 -13.09 13.49
CA ALA A 75 4.42 -14.36 13.35
C ALA A 75 5.43 -14.39 12.18
N ASP A 76 5.65 -13.26 11.52
CA ASP A 76 6.64 -13.14 10.44
C ASP A 76 8.07 -13.16 11.02
N THR A 77 8.79 -14.24 10.71
CA THR A 77 10.20 -14.44 11.08
C THR A 77 11.18 -14.26 9.93
N VAL A 78 10.70 -13.88 8.75
CA VAL A 78 11.53 -13.59 7.57
C VAL A 78 11.87 -12.11 7.48
N LEU A 79 10.91 -11.23 7.80
CA LEU A 79 11.11 -9.79 7.81
C LEU A 79 12.21 -9.41 8.81
N ASN A 80 13.26 -8.76 8.32
CA ASN A 80 14.28 -8.18 9.20
C ASN A 80 13.68 -6.98 9.96
N ARG A 81 13.29 -7.21 11.22
CA ARG A 81 12.66 -6.20 12.07
C ARG A 81 13.55 -5.01 12.41
N ALA A 82 14.88 -5.17 12.40
CA ALA A 82 15.79 -4.04 12.62
C ALA A 82 15.75 -3.10 11.42
N ASN A 83 15.92 -3.66 10.21
CA ASN A 83 15.85 -2.89 8.96
C ASN A 83 14.46 -2.24 8.78
N TYR A 84 13.39 -2.95 9.11
CA TYR A 84 12.03 -2.40 9.06
C TYR A 84 11.87 -1.16 9.95
N ARG A 85 12.37 -1.20 11.20
CA ARG A 85 12.29 -0.05 12.11
C ARG A 85 13.15 1.12 11.64
N GLU A 86 14.34 0.84 11.11
CA GLU A 86 15.21 1.89 10.55
C GLU A 86 14.56 2.55 9.32
N ALA A 87 14.03 1.73 8.40
CA ALA A 87 13.41 2.22 7.18
C ALA A 87 12.10 2.97 7.41
N ALA A 88 11.49 2.90 8.60
CA ALA A 88 10.33 3.71 8.94
C ALA A 88 10.61 5.22 8.86
N THR A 89 11.86 5.65 9.05
CA THR A 89 12.25 7.07 8.89
C THR A 89 12.34 7.52 7.44
N ARG A 90 12.26 6.58 6.47
CA ARG A 90 12.33 6.83 5.03
C ARG A 90 10.95 6.96 4.39
N LEU A 91 9.89 6.92 5.19
CA LEU A 91 8.51 6.98 4.74
C LEU A 91 7.87 8.30 5.18
N PRO A 92 6.79 8.75 4.51
CA PRO A 92 6.05 9.92 4.94
C PRO A 92 5.65 9.84 6.42
N PRO A 93 5.71 10.94 7.18
CA PRO A 93 5.49 10.92 8.63
C PRO A 93 4.07 10.50 9.03
N ASP A 94 3.10 10.60 8.13
CA ASP A 94 1.71 10.18 8.31
C ASP A 94 1.43 8.74 7.83
N THR A 95 2.49 7.95 7.57
CA THR A 95 2.38 6.54 7.18
C THR A 95 1.50 5.74 8.14
N THR A 96 0.48 5.09 7.60
CA THR A 96 -0.37 4.15 8.33
C THR A 96 0.38 2.84 8.55
N THR A 97 0.69 2.50 9.80
CA THR A 97 1.31 1.21 10.16
C THR A 97 0.30 0.27 10.79
N ARG A 98 0.26 -0.99 10.34
CA ARG A 98 -0.59 -2.05 10.88
C ARG A 98 0.18 -3.35 11.07
N GLU A 99 -0.19 -4.12 12.08
CA GLU A 99 0.29 -5.48 12.27
C GLU A 99 -0.90 -6.44 12.44
N ILE A 100 -0.87 -7.56 11.72
CA ILE A 100 -1.88 -8.62 11.81
C ILE A 100 -1.35 -9.70 12.75
N GLU A 101 -1.97 -9.80 13.92
CA GLU A 101 -1.61 -10.79 14.93
C GLU A 101 -1.81 -12.22 14.40
N GLY A 102 -0.76 -13.04 14.51
CA GLY A 102 -0.75 -14.45 14.12
C GLY A 102 -0.47 -14.73 12.65
N MET A 103 -0.33 -13.68 11.82
CA MET A 103 0.01 -13.81 10.40
C MET A 103 1.52 -13.95 10.20
N ASN A 104 1.96 -14.81 9.30
CA ASN A 104 3.38 -14.98 8.94
C ASN A 104 3.72 -14.39 7.56
N HIS A 105 4.99 -14.48 7.15
CA HIS A 105 5.48 -13.86 5.92
C HIS A 105 4.76 -14.39 4.68
N THR A 106 4.67 -15.71 4.55
CA THR A 106 4.11 -16.34 3.35
C THR A 106 2.62 -16.09 3.15
N GLN A 107 1.88 -15.74 4.21
CA GLN A 107 0.46 -15.44 4.14
C GLN A 107 0.14 -14.11 3.44
N PHE A 108 1.13 -13.27 3.13
CA PHE A 108 0.93 -12.11 2.25
C PHE A 108 0.92 -12.47 0.76
N ALA A 109 1.13 -13.75 0.42
CA ALA A 109 1.23 -14.20 -0.96
C ALA A 109 0.45 -15.51 -1.20
N SER A 110 0.30 -15.88 -2.47
CA SER A 110 -0.40 -17.11 -2.86
C SER A 110 0.44 -18.39 -2.72
N TYR A 111 1.74 -18.28 -2.45
CA TYR A 111 2.58 -19.46 -2.21
C TYR A 111 2.47 -19.94 -0.76
N ARG A 112 3.00 -21.14 -0.48
CA ARG A 112 2.97 -21.75 0.85
C ARG A 112 4.34 -22.25 1.22
N GLY A 113 4.75 -21.95 2.45
CA GLY A 113 6.03 -22.37 3.00
C GLY A 113 7.19 -21.60 2.40
N GLN A 114 8.00 -21.02 3.28
CA GLN A 114 9.28 -20.41 2.93
C GLN A 114 10.30 -20.84 3.98
N ARG A 115 11.51 -21.17 3.53
CA ARG A 115 12.60 -21.46 4.45
C ARG A 115 12.86 -20.23 5.33
N GLY A 116 12.81 -20.41 6.64
CA GLY A 116 13.02 -19.34 7.62
C GLY A 116 11.75 -18.64 8.10
N ASP A 117 10.58 -18.95 7.52
CA ASP A 117 9.30 -18.51 8.06
C ASP A 117 8.78 -19.51 9.11
N SER A 118 8.18 -18.99 10.17
CA SER A 118 7.59 -19.80 11.23
C SER A 118 6.12 -20.08 10.93
N PRO A 119 5.53 -21.17 11.45
CA PRO A 119 4.11 -21.43 11.28
C PRO A 119 3.26 -20.28 11.81
N ALA A 120 2.32 -19.79 11.00
CA ALA A 120 1.28 -18.87 11.43
C ALA A 120 0.29 -19.55 12.38
N SER A 121 -0.28 -18.77 13.30
CA SER A 121 -1.44 -19.23 14.10
C SER A 121 -2.77 -19.00 13.37
N LEU A 122 -2.81 -18.09 12.40
CA LEU A 122 -3.96 -17.89 11.53
C LEU A 122 -4.02 -18.93 10.41
N SER A 123 -5.23 -19.30 10.00
CA SER A 123 -5.44 -19.93 8.70
C SER A 123 -5.19 -18.92 7.57
N TYR A 124 -4.91 -19.43 6.37
CA TYR A 124 -4.70 -18.58 5.20
C TYR A 124 -5.90 -17.68 4.90
N ASP A 125 -7.12 -18.24 4.92
CA ASP A 125 -8.35 -17.51 4.62
C ASP A 125 -8.63 -16.42 5.68
N GLU A 126 -8.30 -16.71 6.94
CA GLU A 126 -8.40 -15.74 8.03
C GLU A 126 -7.42 -14.58 7.85
N ALA A 127 -6.16 -14.89 7.55
CA ALA A 127 -5.12 -13.87 7.31
C ALA A 127 -5.49 -12.96 6.13
N HIS A 128 -5.95 -13.55 5.02
CA HIS A 128 -6.35 -12.81 3.82
C HIS A 128 -7.58 -11.93 4.04
N ARG A 129 -8.57 -12.41 4.81
CA ARG A 129 -9.73 -11.60 5.17
C ARG A 129 -9.33 -10.41 6.02
N ARG A 130 -8.51 -10.61 7.06
CA ARG A 130 -8.00 -9.52 7.90
C ARG A 130 -7.17 -8.51 7.12
N LEU A 131 -6.36 -8.99 6.17
CA LEU A 131 -5.61 -8.12 5.27
C LEU A 131 -6.56 -7.28 4.39
N ALA A 132 -7.61 -7.89 3.84
CA ALA A 132 -8.62 -7.18 3.05
C ALA A 132 -9.40 -6.15 3.88
N ASP A 133 -9.76 -6.49 5.12
CA ASP A 133 -10.46 -5.60 6.05
C ASP A 133 -9.63 -4.35 6.41
N LEU A 134 -8.30 -4.42 6.29
CA LEU A 134 -7.41 -3.27 6.44
C LEU A 134 -7.20 -2.53 5.12
N LEU A 135 -6.91 -3.27 4.05
CA LEU A 135 -6.45 -2.71 2.78
C LEU A 135 -7.58 -2.01 2.01
N VAL A 136 -8.76 -2.63 1.92
CA VAL A 136 -9.87 -2.10 1.09
C VAL A 136 -10.39 -0.77 1.63
N PRO A 137 -10.65 -0.60 2.93
CA PRO A 137 -11.03 0.69 3.48
C PRO A 137 -9.92 1.73 3.28
N TRP A 138 -8.66 1.36 3.54
CA TRP A 138 -7.53 2.28 3.37
C TRP A 138 -7.42 2.78 1.92
N LEU A 139 -7.54 1.89 0.93
CA LEU A 139 -7.55 2.30 -0.48
C LEU A 139 -8.73 3.22 -0.80
N THR A 140 -9.92 2.92 -0.27
CA THR A 140 -11.14 3.71 -0.50
C THR A 140 -11.00 5.13 0.04
N ASP A 141 -10.53 5.26 1.28
CA ASP A 141 -10.34 6.55 1.96
C ASP A 141 -9.32 7.44 1.24
N HIS A 142 -8.33 6.83 0.58
CA HIS A 142 -7.28 7.54 -0.15
C HIS A 142 -7.54 7.66 -1.66
N SER A 143 -8.59 7.03 -2.20
CA SER A 143 -8.92 7.11 -3.63
C SER A 143 -9.69 8.37 -4.01
N THR A 144 -10.28 9.07 -3.03
CA THR A 144 -11.08 10.28 -3.29
C THR A 144 -10.21 11.52 -3.17
N PRO A 145 -10.23 12.45 -4.15
CA PRO A 145 -9.59 13.75 -3.99
C PRO A 145 -10.21 14.53 -2.83
N VAL A 146 -9.39 15.20 -2.03
CA VAL A 146 -9.87 16.22 -1.07
C VAL A 146 -10.43 17.38 -1.89
N GLY A 147 -11.73 17.36 -2.22
CA GLY A 147 -12.33 18.40 -3.05
C GLY A 147 -13.69 18.12 -3.70
N SER A 148 -14.46 17.11 -3.28
CA SER A 148 -15.87 16.97 -3.70
C SER A 148 -16.81 17.24 -2.54
N ASP A 149 -16.66 18.39 -1.88
CA ASP A 149 -17.77 18.98 -1.15
C ASP A 149 -18.63 19.69 -2.19
N ALA A 150 -19.61 18.97 -2.73
CA ALA A 150 -20.61 19.52 -3.61
C ALA A 150 -21.43 20.52 -2.78
N GLY A 151 -21.16 21.81 -2.96
CA GLY A 151 -21.96 22.88 -2.39
C GLY A 151 -23.43 22.67 -2.76
N ASP A 152 -24.25 22.37 -1.76
CA ASP A 152 -25.71 22.40 -1.86
C ASP A 152 -26.13 23.88 -1.98
N GLY A 153 -26.10 24.37 -3.21
CA GLY A 153 -26.80 25.57 -3.61
C GLY A 153 -28.29 25.35 -3.49
N ARG A 154 -28.86 25.78 -2.36
CA ARG A 154 -30.29 26.13 -2.29
C ARG A 154 -30.44 27.64 -2.16
N GLU A 155 -30.61 28.26 -3.32
CA GLU A 155 -31.46 29.45 -3.42
C GLU A 155 -32.90 29.06 -3.08
N THR A 156 -33.47 29.68 -2.04
CA THR A 156 -34.92 29.91 -1.97
C THR A 156 -35.16 31.36 -1.53
N HIS A 157 -35.34 32.21 -2.53
CA HIS A 157 -36.43 33.18 -2.71
C HIS A 157 -37.17 33.76 -1.48
N GLY A 158 -37.23 35.10 -1.41
CA GLY A 158 -38.30 35.93 -0.79
C GLY A 158 -38.39 35.88 0.74
N GLU A 159 -38.58 36.96 1.50
CA GLU A 159 -39.35 38.17 1.28
C GLU A 159 -38.82 39.30 2.19
N ARG A 160 -38.96 40.53 1.69
CA ARG A 160 -38.87 41.75 2.48
C ARG A 160 -40.16 41.88 3.31
N ARG A 161 -40.06 42.31 4.57
CA ARG A 161 -40.79 43.47 5.13
C ARG A 161 -40.56 43.58 6.66
N PHE A 162 -40.20 44.81 7.04
CA PHE A 162 -40.23 45.50 8.35
C PHE A 162 -39.71 44.79 9.60
#